data_AF-A0A0P7W928-F1
#
_entry.id   AF-A0A0P7W928-F1
#
_cell.length_a   1.000
_cell.length_b   1.000
_cell.length_c   1.000
_cell.angle_alpha   90.00
_cell.angle_beta   90.00
_cell.angle_gamma   90.00
#
_symmetry.space_group_name_H-M   'P 1'
#
loop_
_entity.id
_entity.type
_entity.pdbx_description
1 polymer ?
#
loop_
_entity_poly.entity_id
_entity_poly.type
_entity_poly.pdbx_seq_one_letter_code
_entity_poly.pdbx_strand_id
1 'polypeptide(L)'
;MMGKIMKKALFSCKRATELIDQRQLEPLSRLDNLRLGIHTRMCSACRHYQKESEFLDAVLTRGLSGKKGGLSVEEKKDLIERIREHENRD
;
A
#
# COMPACT_ATOMS: atom_id res chain seq x y z
N MET A 1 17.11 -33.56 -1.67
CA MET A 1 15.88 -32.72 -1.60
C MET A 1 16.12 -31.46 -0.75
N MET A 2 17.08 -30.61 -1.10
CA MET A 2 17.40 -29.39 -0.31
C MET A 2 16.76 -28.12 -0.89
N GLY A 3 16.52 -28.05 -2.21
CA GLY A 3 15.93 -26.87 -2.87
C GLY A 3 14.44 -26.62 -2.60
N LYS A 4 13.70 -27.60 -2.07
CA LYS A 4 12.26 -27.45 -1.75
C LYS A 4 12.03 -26.77 -0.39
N ILE A 5 12.97 -26.92 0.54
CA ILE A 5 12.88 -26.33 1.89
C ILE A 5 13.21 -24.84 1.81
N MET A 6 14.24 -24.47 1.04
CA MET A 6 14.61 -23.07 0.82
C MET A 6 13.49 -22.28 0.15
N LYS A 7 12.77 -22.86 -0.83
CA LYS A 7 11.58 -22.24 -1.46
C LYS A 7 10.37 -22.08 -0.52
N LYS A 8 10.29 -22.87 0.56
CA LYS A 8 9.22 -22.77 1.58
C LYS A 8 9.59 -21.83 2.73
N ALA A 9 10.88 -21.76 3.07
CA ALA A 9 11.42 -20.86 4.09
C ALA A 9 11.62 -19.43 3.56
N LEU A 10 11.94 -19.30 2.28
CA LEU A 10 12.12 -18.06 1.54
C LEU A 10 11.26 -18.13 0.28
N PHE A 11 10.23 -17.30 0.23
CA PHE A 11 9.41 -17.16 -0.97
C PHE A 11 10.17 -16.39 -2.06
N SER A 12 9.63 -16.42 -3.29
CA SER A 12 10.23 -15.74 -4.44
C SER A 12 10.26 -14.22 -4.25
N CYS A 13 11.14 -13.53 -5.00
CA CYS A 13 11.18 -12.06 -5.01
C CYS A 13 9.80 -11.46 -5.34
N LYS A 14 9.05 -12.08 -6.27
CA LYS A 14 7.67 -11.68 -6.60
C LYS A 14 6.75 -11.68 -5.36
N ARG A 15 6.79 -12.74 -4.56
CA ARG A 15 5.98 -12.81 -3.34
C ARG A 15 6.49 -11.85 -2.27
N ALA A 16 7.80 -11.61 -2.21
CA ALA A 16 8.38 -10.62 -1.31
C ALA A 16 7.91 -9.20 -1.64
N THR A 17 7.89 -8.81 -2.92
CA THR A 17 7.39 -7.49 -3.34
C THR A 17 5.89 -7.35 -3.07
N GLU A 18 5.09 -8.38 -3.35
CA GLU A 18 3.66 -8.39 -2.97
C GLU A 18 3.44 -8.14 -1.46
N LEU A 19 4.23 -8.80 -0.60
CA LEU A 19 4.13 -8.59 0.86
C LEU A 19 4.65 -7.22 1.31
N ILE A 20 5.65 -6.65 0.60
CA ILE A 20 6.16 -5.30 0.87
C ILE A 20 5.09 -4.23 0.61
N ASP A 21 4.28 -4.41 -0.44
CA ASP A 21 3.19 -3.49 -0.77
C ASP A 21 1.97 -3.75 0.12
N GLN A 22 1.61 -5.02 0.34
CA GLN A 22 0.49 -5.39 1.20
C GLN A 22 0.63 -4.80 2.61
N ARG A 23 1.84 -4.81 3.20
CA ARG A 23 2.06 -4.28 4.56
C ARG A 23 1.83 -2.77 4.70
N GLN A 24 1.81 -2.02 3.59
CA GLN A 24 1.53 -0.58 3.57
C GLN A 24 0.02 -0.30 3.61
N LEU A 25 -0.78 -1.25 3.12
CA LEU A 25 -2.24 -1.16 3.12
C LEU A 25 -2.85 -1.81 4.36
N GLU A 26 -2.30 -2.95 4.79
CA GLU A 26 -2.80 -3.74 5.92
C GLU A 26 -1.69 -4.50 6.64
N PRO A 27 -1.82 -4.82 7.94
CA PRO A 27 -0.82 -5.61 8.65
C PRO A 27 -0.63 -7.02 8.08
N LEU A 28 0.63 -7.46 7.94
CA LEU A 28 0.94 -8.85 7.58
C LEU A 28 0.74 -9.83 8.74
N SER A 29 0.55 -11.11 8.40
CA SER A 29 0.67 -12.18 9.38
C SER A 29 2.07 -12.21 10.02
N ARG A 30 2.17 -12.63 11.28
CA ARG A 30 3.46 -12.68 12.00
C ARG A 30 4.51 -13.53 11.27
N LEU A 31 4.06 -14.62 10.65
CA LEU A 31 4.93 -15.52 9.90
C LEU A 31 5.44 -14.89 8.61
N ASP A 32 4.57 -14.19 7.87
CA ASP A 32 4.97 -13.52 6.63
C ASP A 32 5.88 -12.34 6.91
N ASN A 33 5.63 -11.59 7.98
CA ASN A 33 6.50 -10.49 8.40
C ASN A 33 7.91 -11.00 8.75
N LEU A 34 8.01 -12.09 9.53
CA LEU A 34 9.30 -12.71 9.85
C LEU A 34 10.04 -13.18 8.59
N ARG A 35 9.36 -13.93 7.72
CA ARG A 35 9.96 -14.44 6.47
C ARG A 35 10.39 -13.31 5.53
N LEU A 36 9.59 -12.25 5.43
CA LEU A 36 9.92 -11.08 4.63
C LEU A 36 11.16 -10.35 5.17
N GLY A 37 11.27 -10.25 6.50
CA GLY A 37 12.45 -9.70 7.17
C GLY A 37 13.73 -10.52 6.88
N ILE A 38 13.64 -11.84 6.79
CA ILE A 38 14.77 -12.68 6.37
C ILE A 38 15.09 -12.43 4.89
N HIS A 39 14.07 -12.42 4.00
CA HIS A 39 14.27 -12.25 2.56
C HIS A 39 14.94 -10.91 2.20
N THR A 40 14.44 -9.80 2.75
CA THR A 40 15.01 -8.45 2.52
C THR A 40 16.42 -8.31 3.11
N ARG A 41 16.78 -9.12 4.11
CA ARG A 41 18.16 -9.15 4.62
C ARG A 41 19.14 -9.80 3.63
N MET A 42 18.72 -10.81 2.89
CA MET A 42 19.58 -11.55 1.95
C MET A 42 19.51 -11.08 0.50
N CYS A 43 18.39 -10.48 0.09
CA CYS A 43 18.16 -10.03 -1.28
C CYS A 43 18.27 -8.51 -1.34
N SER A 44 19.38 -8.01 -1.90
CA SER A 44 19.61 -6.57 -2.05
C SER A 44 18.51 -5.90 -2.87
N ALA A 45 18.06 -6.50 -3.97
CA ALA A 45 17.00 -5.95 -4.82
C ALA A 45 15.70 -5.72 -4.03
N CYS A 46 15.24 -6.72 -3.27
CA CYS A 46 14.04 -6.58 -2.44
C CYS A 46 14.21 -5.57 -1.30
N ARG A 47 15.43 -5.43 -0.76
CA ARG A 47 15.74 -4.39 0.23
C ARG A 47 15.64 -2.98 -0.35
N HIS A 48 16.13 -2.77 -1.57
CA HIS A 48 16.04 -1.47 -2.24
C HIS A 48 14.58 -1.15 -2.58
N TYR A 49 13.88 -2.11 -3.18
CA TYR A 49 12.45 -1.98 -3.46
C TYR A 49 11.65 -1.63 -2.21
N GLN A 50 11.93 -2.27 -1.07
CA GLN A 50 11.29 -1.94 0.20
C GLN A 50 11.45 -0.45 0.56
N LYS A 51 12.68 0.07 0.48
CA LYS A 51 12.97 1.48 0.81
C LYS A 51 12.32 2.44 -0.18
N GLU A 52 12.35 2.12 -1.47
CA GLU A 52 11.75 2.94 -2.52
C GLU A 52 10.23 3.00 -2.39
N SER A 53 9.58 1.85 -2.15
CA SER A 53 8.13 1.75 -1.96
C SER A 53 7.69 2.52 -0.70
N GLU A 54 8.40 2.35 0.43
CA GLU A 54 8.17 3.15 1.66
C GLU A 54 8.36 4.66 1.43
N PHE A 55 9.35 5.06 0.63
CA PHE A 55 9.58 6.46 0.30
C PHE A 55 8.44 7.05 -0.53
N LEU A 56 7.98 6.32 -1.55
CA LEU A 56 6.85 6.74 -2.39
C LEU A 56 5.58 6.92 -1.56
N ASP A 57 5.25 5.95 -0.71
CA ASP A 57 4.10 6.04 0.19
C ASP A 57 4.19 7.28 1.10
N ALA A 58 5.37 7.53 1.69
CA ALA A 58 5.57 8.70 2.55
C ALA A 58 5.41 10.03 1.78
N VAL A 59 5.92 10.14 0.55
CA VAL A 59 5.80 11.35 -0.27
C VAL A 59 4.36 11.58 -0.71
N LEU A 60 3.67 10.53 -1.19
CA LEU A 60 2.28 10.61 -1.61
C LEU A 60 1.37 10.95 -0.43
N THR A 61 1.53 10.27 0.70
CA THR A 61 0.75 10.53 1.91
C THR A 61 0.97 11.95 2.42
N ARG A 62 2.20 12.48 2.42
CA ARG A 62 2.47 13.88 2.80
C ARG A 62 1.88 14.89 1.82
N GLY A 63 1.95 14.62 0.51
CA GLY A 63 1.33 15.47 -0.51
C GLY A 63 -0.19 15.53 -0.39
N LEU A 64 -0.81 14.45 0.08
CA LEU A 64 -2.26 14.36 0.30
C LEU A 64 -2.70 14.79 1.71
N SER A 65 -1.78 14.87 2.67
CA SER A 65 -2.05 15.21 4.08
C SER A 65 -2.63 16.61 4.31
N GLY A 66 -2.64 17.48 3.30
CA GLY A 66 -3.33 18.77 3.33
C GLY A 66 -4.86 18.67 3.26
N LYS A 67 -5.42 17.52 2.86
CA LYS A 67 -6.87 17.26 2.85
C LYS A 67 -7.16 16.05 3.71
N LYS A 68 -7.58 16.27 4.97
CA LYS A 68 -8.30 15.22 5.70
C LYS A 68 -9.52 14.84 4.86
N GLY A 69 -9.60 13.57 4.47
CA GLY A 69 -10.66 13.07 3.61
C GLY A 69 -12.05 13.38 4.18
N GLY A 70 -12.88 13.98 3.35
CA GLY A 70 -14.24 14.40 3.69
C GLY A 70 -14.50 15.82 3.18
N LEU A 71 -15.53 15.97 2.36
CA LEU A 71 -16.10 17.29 2.08
C LEU A 71 -16.70 17.82 3.39
N SER A 72 -16.47 19.10 3.69
CA SER A 72 -17.20 19.85 4.72
C SER A 72 -18.72 19.76 4.50
N VAL A 73 -19.50 20.10 5.51
CA VAL A 73 -20.97 20.09 5.38
C VAL A 73 -21.41 21.02 4.26
N GLU A 74 -20.70 22.14 4.10
CA GLU A 74 -20.89 23.17 3.09
C GLU A 74 -20.55 22.63 1.70
N GLU A 75 -19.38 22.00 1.53
CA GLU A 75 -18.97 21.38 0.26
C GLU A 75 -19.90 20.23 -0.15
N LYS A 76 -20.45 19.47 0.82
CA LYS A 76 -21.47 18.44 0.54
C LYS A 76 -22.78 19.04 0.06
N LYS A 77 -23.22 20.14 0.67
CA LYS A 77 -24.45 20.84 0.27
C LYS A 77 -24.34 21.40 -1.15
N ASP A 78 -23.23 22.06 -1.46
CA ASP A 78 -22.94 22.57 -2.81
C ASP A 78 -22.98 21.45 -3.85
N LEU A 79 -22.35 20.31 -3.56
CA LEU A 79 -22.35 19.17 -4.47
C LEU A 79 -23.77 18.61 -4.70
N ILE A 80 -24.59 18.52 -3.64
CA ILE A 80 -25.98 18.04 -3.74
C ILE A 80 -26.84 19.00 -4.57
N GLU A 81 -26.68 20.32 -4.40
CA GLU A 81 -27.41 21.30 -5.21
C GLU A 81 -27.06 21.16 -6.69
N ARG A 82 -25.77 21.06 -7.02
CA ARG A 82 -25.31 20.89 -8.41
C ARG A 82 -25.82 19.61 -9.07
N ILE A 83 -25.94 18.52 -8.31
CA ILE A 83 -26.54 17.27 -8.81
C ILE A 83 -28.04 17.49 -9.11
N ARG A 84 -28.79 18.11 -8.19
CA ARG A 84 -30.22 18.39 -8.38
C ARG A 84 -30.47 19.33 -9.56
N GLU A 85 -29.63 20.33 -9.74
CA GLU A 85 -29.73 21.24 -10.89
C GLU A 85 -29.51 20.50 -12.22
N HIS A 86 -28.63 19.50 -12.25
CA HIS A 86 -28.43 18.69 -13.44
C HIS A 86 -29.62 17.74 -13.69
N GLU A 87 -30.16 17.12 -12.63
CA GLU A 87 -31.33 16.23 -12.74
C GLU A 87 -32.61 16.96 -13.19
N ASN A 88 -32.78 18.24 -12.82
CA ASN A 88 -33.96 19.04 -13.19
C ASN A 88 -33.86 19.70 -14.58
N ARG A 89 -32.72 19.54 -15.29
CA ARG A 89 -32.51 20.07 -16.64
C ARG A 89 -32.77 19.05 -17.75
N ASP A 90 -32.95 17.78 -17.39
CA ASP A 90 -33.39 16.67 -18.24
C ASP A 90 -34.89 16.41 -18.05
#